data_AF-A0A0M9DS24-F1
#
_entry.id   AF-A0A0M9DS24-F1
#
_cell.length_a   1.000
_cell.length_b   1.000
_cell.length_c   1.000
_cell.angle_alpha   90.00
_cell.angle_beta   90.00
_cell.angle_gamma   90.00
#
_symmetry.space_group_name_H-M   'P 1'
#
loop_
_entity.id
_entity.type
_entity.pdbx_description
1 polymer ?
#
loop_
_entity_poly.entity_id
_entity_poly.type
_entity_poly.pdbx_seq_one_letter_code
_entity_poly.pdbx_strand_id
1 'polypeptide(L)'
;MYYLVQNKCPNCHKGKVFEVKNVLFSWGFSKMNEECSFCNFKFDKEPGYFFGAMYVSYGLGMLEGILTYLICHYILNIPKFDWILFIMCSVILSLCFFNFRLSRLIWIYFMKNL
;
A
#
# COMPACT_ATOMS: atom_id res chain seq x y z
N MET A 1 -10.34 -2.43 -10.40
CA MET A 1 -10.00 -2.39 -8.96
C MET A 1 -9.98 -3.76 -8.24
N TYR A 2 -10.78 -4.77 -8.64
CA TYR A 2 -10.86 -6.07 -7.93
C TYR A 2 -9.54 -6.90 -7.89
N TYR A 3 -8.69 -6.78 -8.90
CA TYR A 3 -7.46 -7.59 -9.02
C TYR A 3 -6.26 -7.08 -8.20
N LEU A 4 -6.24 -5.77 -7.89
CA LEU A 4 -5.25 -5.13 -6.99
C LEU A 4 -5.35 -5.70 -5.56
N VAL A 5 -6.57 -5.83 -5.05
CA VAL A 5 -6.85 -6.30 -3.68
C VAL A 5 -6.58 -7.81 -3.53
N GLN A 6 -6.49 -8.56 -4.64
CA GLN A 6 -6.24 -10.01 -4.63
C GLN A 6 -4.78 -10.40 -4.86
N ASN A 7 -3.83 -9.45 -4.83
CA ASN A 7 -2.42 -9.71 -5.12
C ASN A 7 -2.17 -10.37 -6.48
N LYS A 8 -3.09 -10.23 -7.44
CA LYS A 8 -2.98 -10.89 -8.74
C LYS A 8 -1.98 -10.15 -9.62
N CYS A 9 -1.26 -10.90 -10.45
CA CYS A 9 -0.35 -10.36 -11.45
C CYS A 9 -1.13 -9.42 -12.37
N PRO A 10 -0.63 -8.20 -12.63
CA PRO A 10 -1.34 -7.26 -13.48
C PRO A 10 -1.37 -7.73 -14.94
N ASN A 11 -0.47 -8.63 -15.36
CA ASN A 11 -0.40 -9.16 -16.72
C ASN A 11 -1.37 -10.32 -16.97
N CYS A 12 -1.23 -11.42 -16.23
CA CYS A 12 -2.03 -12.63 -16.46
C CYS A 12 -3.22 -12.79 -15.52
N HIS A 13 -3.34 -11.96 -14.49
CA HIS A 13 -4.37 -12.03 -13.43
C HIS A 13 -4.48 -13.39 -12.69
N LYS A 14 -3.56 -14.33 -12.94
CA LYS A 14 -3.54 -15.69 -12.37
C LYS A 14 -2.45 -15.86 -11.31
N GLY A 15 -1.24 -15.38 -11.59
CA GLY A 15 -0.12 -15.46 -10.63
C GLY A 15 -0.24 -14.44 -9.50
N LYS A 16 0.54 -14.64 -8.44
CA LYS A 16 0.55 -13.76 -7.27
C LYS A 16 1.82 -12.93 -7.20
N VAL A 17 1.69 -11.63 -6.90
CA VAL A 17 2.82 -10.70 -6.74
C VAL A 17 3.55 -10.93 -5.41
N PHE A 18 2.80 -11.23 -4.36
CA PHE A 18 3.32 -11.57 -3.04
C PHE A 18 2.98 -13.03 -2.69
N GLU A 19 3.83 -13.71 -1.91
CA GLU A 19 3.57 -15.10 -1.47
C GLU A 19 2.32 -15.24 -0.59
N VAL A 20 1.83 -14.14 0.02
CA VAL A 20 0.64 -14.14 0.88
C VAL A 20 -0.68 -14.12 0.12
N LYS A 21 -1.64 -14.91 0.62
CA LYS A 21 -3.01 -15.01 0.07
C LYS A 21 -3.81 -13.70 0.11
N ASN A 22 -3.57 -12.83 1.10
CA ASN A 22 -4.30 -11.56 1.26
C ASN A 22 -3.35 -10.41 1.59
N VAL A 23 -3.42 -9.33 0.81
CA VAL A 23 -2.66 -8.08 1.06
C VAL A 23 -3.08 -7.39 2.35
N LEU A 24 -4.37 -7.49 2.68
CA LEU A 24 -5.03 -6.80 3.77
C LEU A 24 -4.84 -7.45 5.14
N PHE A 25 -4.55 -8.76 5.22
CA PHE A 25 -4.67 -9.53 6.48
C PHE A 25 -3.37 -10.23 6.94
N SER A 26 -2.25 -10.06 6.23
CA SER A 26 -0.98 -10.64 6.66
C SER A 26 -0.15 -9.60 7.43
N TRP A 27 0.16 -9.86 8.69
CA TRP A 27 1.08 -9.04 9.49
C TRP A 27 2.54 -9.42 9.14
N GLY A 28 3.41 -8.44 8.83
CA GLY A 28 4.85 -8.65 8.59
C GLY A 28 5.39 -8.21 7.22
N PHE A 29 6.68 -8.43 6.96
CA PHE A 29 7.28 -8.22 5.63
C PHE A 29 7.02 -9.47 4.78
N SER A 30 6.04 -9.42 3.88
CA SER A 30 5.80 -10.53 2.96
C SER A 30 6.81 -10.47 1.81
N LYS A 31 7.43 -11.60 1.52
CA LYS A 31 8.37 -11.74 0.40
C LYS A 31 7.60 -11.51 -0.91
N MET A 32 8.11 -10.57 -1.70
CA MET A 32 7.61 -10.31 -3.05
C MET A 32 8.29 -11.29 -4.01
N ASN A 33 7.54 -11.84 -4.95
CA ASN A 33 8.11 -12.67 -6.00
C ASN A 33 8.88 -11.78 -6.99
N GLU A 34 10.00 -12.28 -7.51
CA GLU A 34 10.75 -11.56 -8.56
C GLU A 34 10.02 -11.62 -9.91
N GLU A 35 9.37 -12.75 -10.19
CA GLU A 35 8.63 -12.99 -11.42
C GLU A 35 7.31 -13.74 -11.19
N CYS A 36 6.41 -13.63 -12.16
CA CYS A 36 5.13 -14.32 -12.13
C CYS A 36 5.27 -15.78 -12.59
N SER A 37 4.90 -16.74 -11.75
CA SER A 37 4.97 -18.18 -12.05
C SER A 37 4.13 -18.68 -13.24
N PHE A 38 3.24 -17.84 -13.79
CA PHE A 38 2.36 -18.22 -14.92
C PHE A 38 2.71 -17.55 -16.24
N CYS A 39 3.30 -16.36 -16.22
CA CYS A 39 3.62 -15.60 -17.42
C CYS A 39 5.06 -15.09 -17.47
N ASN A 40 5.90 -15.49 -16.51
CA ASN A 40 7.29 -15.04 -16.35
C ASN A 40 7.46 -13.53 -16.40
N PHE A 41 6.42 -12.80 -16.00
CA PHE A 41 6.48 -11.35 -15.92
C PHE A 41 7.35 -10.96 -14.72
N LYS A 42 8.52 -10.39 -14.98
CA LYS A 42 9.38 -9.79 -13.94
C LYS A 42 8.70 -8.58 -13.32
N PHE A 43 8.51 -8.63 -12.01
CA PHE A 43 7.92 -7.54 -11.22
C PHE A 43 8.93 -6.44 -10.93
N ASP A 44 10.21 -6.81 -10.79
CA ASP A 44 11.33 -5.88 -10.69
C ASP A 44 12.09 -5.86 -12.02
N LYS A 45 11.97 -4.76 -12.76
CA LYS A 45 12.57 -4.62 -14.09
C LYS A 45 13.97 -4.00 -14.02
N GLU A 46 14.19 -3.08 -13.08
CA GLU A 46 15.38 -2.23 -13.01
C GLU A 46 15.80 -2.00 -11.54
N PRO A 47 17.10 -1.97 -11.21
CA PRO A 47 17.54 -1.63 -9.87
C PRO A 47 17.06 -0.23 -9.49
N GLY A 48 16.23 -0.12 -8.45
CA GLY A 48 15.60 1.14 -8.04
C GLY A 48 14.18 1.34 -8.56
N TYR A 49 13.58 0.37 -9.25
CA TYR A 49 12.19 0.45 -9.72
C TYR A 49 11.18 0.84 -8.62
N PHE A 50 11.45 0.49 -7.36
CA PHE A 50 10.59 0.81 -6.21
C PHE A 50 10.78 2.20 -5.61
N PHE A 51 11.67 3.05 -6.13
CA PHE A 51 11.77 4.44 -5.67
C PHE A 51 10.44 5.19 -5.88
N GLY A 52 9.75 4.95 -7.00
CA GLY A 52 8.43 5.52 -7.26
C GLY A 52 7.37 5.04 -6.26
N ALA A 53 7.43 3.76 -5.86
CA ALA A 53 6.53 3.21 -4.84
C ALA A 53 6.73 3.89 -3.47
N MET A 54 7.90 4.43 -3.16
CA MET A 54 8.11 5.22 -1.95
C MET A 54 7.28 6.50 -1.94
N TYR A 55 7.23 7.22 -3.07
CA TYR A 55 6.42 8.44 -3.20
C TYR A 55 4.93 8.16 -3.11
N VAL A 56 4.47 7.04 -3.68
CA VAL A 56 3.08 6.60 -3.54
C VAL A 56 2.74 6.35 -2.06
N SER A 57 3.64 5.73 -1.30
CA SER A 57 3.44 5.49 0.14
C SER A 57 3.38 6.77 0.94
N TYR A 58 4.18 7.77 0.58
CA TYR A 58 4.13 9.08 1.19
C TYR A 58 2.78 9.76 0.92
N GLY A 59 2.28 9.72 -0.32
CA GLY A 59 0.97 10.25 -0.68
C GLY A 59 -0.18 9.58 0.09
N LEU A 60 -0.14 8.24 0.23
CA LEU A 60 -1.13 7.52 1.02
C LEU A 60 -1.11 7.92 2.49
N GLY A 61 0.07 8.01 3.11
CA GLY A 61 0.20 8.44 4.51
C GLY A 61 -0.28 9.88 4.74
N MET A 62 -0.03 10.78 3.79
CA MET A 62 -0.55 12.16 3.83
C MET A 62 -2.08 12.17 3.79
N LEU A 63 -2.69 11.40 2.88
CA LEU A 63 -4.15 11.27 2.77
C LEU A 63 -4.76 10.68 4.04
N GLU A 64 -4.16 9.63 4.61
CA GLU A 64 -4.60 9.03 5.87
C GLU A 64 -4.54 10.05 7.02
N GLY A 65 -3.47 10.84 7.12
CA GLY A 65 -3.34 11.88 8.13
C GLY A 65 -4.42 12.96 8.00
N ILE A 66 -4.66 13.47 6.78
CA ILE A 66 -5.70 14.47 6.52
C ILE A 66 -7.09 13.92 6.86
N LEU A 67 -7.41 12.70 6.40
CA LEU A 67 -8.69 12.05 6.69
C LEU A 67 -8.88 11.85 8.20
N THR A 68 -7.85 11.38 8.89
CA THR A 68 -7.90 11.18 10.36
C THR A 68 -8.15 12.49 11.07
N TYR A 69 -7.45 13.57 10.68
CA TYR A 69 -7.68 14.90 11.23
C TYR A 69 -9.12 15.38 11.01
N LEU A 70 -9.64 15.27 9.78
CA LEU A 70 -11.00 15.68 9.45
C LEU A 70 -12.04 14.90 10.26
N ILE A 71 -11.87 13.59 10.43
CA ILE A 71 -12.76 12.75 11.23
C ILE A 71 -12.69 13.15 12.70
N CYS A 72 -11.50 13.28 13.27
CA CYS A 72 -11.34 13.63 14.68
C CYS A 72 -11.86 15.04 15.00
N HIS A 73 -11.68 16.00 14.10
CA HIS A 73 -12.09 17.37 14.30
C HIS A 73 -13.59 17.57 14.04
N TYR A 74 -14.11 17.14 12.89
CA TYR A 74 -15.49 17.43 12.48
C TYR A 74 -16.51 16.41 13.01
N ILE A 75 -16.15 15.14 13.13
CA ILE A 75 -17.09 14.07 13.55
C ILE A 75 -17.02 13.87 15.06
N LEU A 76 -15.81 13.69 15.60
CA LEU A 76 -15.61 13.39 17.01
C LEU A 76 -15.51 14.64 17.91
N ASN A 77 -15.43 15.85 17.32
CA ASN A 77 -15.32 17.13 18.03
C ASN A 77 -14.28 17.12 19.15
N ILE A 78 -13.13 16.48 18.93
CA ILE A 78 -12.07 16.38 19.94
C ILE A 78 -11.48 17.79 20.14
N PRO A 79 -11.60 18.39 21.33
CA PRO A 79 -11.23 19.80 21.52
C PRO A 79 -9.71 19.99 21.68
N LYS A 80 -8.97 18.93 22.04
CA LYS A 80 -7.53 18.98 22.31
C LYS A 80 -6.74 18.51 21.10
N PHE A 81 -5.94 19.40 20.53
CA PHE A 81 -5.09 19.10 19.39
C PHE A 81 -4.08 17.97 19.66
N ASP A 82 -3.53 17.90 20.89
CA ASP A 82 -2.59 16.84 21.29
C ASP A 82 -3.16 15.43 21.13
N TRP A 83 -4.45 15.25 21.42
CA TRP A 83 -5.13 13.97 21.26
C TRP A 83 -5.33 13.61 19.79
N ILE A 84 -5.63 14.61 18.95
CA ILE A 84 -5.75 14.40 17.50
C ILE A 84 -4.40 13.98 16.92
N LEU A 85 -3.31 14.65 17.30
CA LEU A 85 -1.96 14.28 16.89
C LEU A 85 -1.60 12.85 17.31
N PHE A 86 -1.92 12.47 18.56
CA PHE A 86 -1.66 11.11 19.04
C PHE A 86 -2.43 10.06 18.22
N ILE A 87 -3.70 10.32 17.90
CA ILE A 87 -4.52 9.44 17.07
C ILE A 87 -3.95 9.35 15.65
N MET A 88 -3.59 10.47 15.04
CA MET A 88 -2.98 10.50 13.70
C MET A 88 -1.69 9.66 13.65
N CYS A 89 -0.78 9.86 14.60
CA CYS A 89 0.46 9.08 14.69
C CYS A 89 0.17 7.58 14.87
N SER A 90 -0.77 7.22 15.75
CA SER A 90 -1.17 5.83 16.00
C SER A 90 -1.75 5.16 14.73
N VAL A 91 -2.60 5.87 13.99
CA VAL A 91 -3.19 5.38 12.74
C VAL A 91 -2.12 5.17 11.67
N ILE A 92 -1.25 6.16 11.44
CA ILE A 92 -0.18 6.08 10.43
C ILE A 92 0.80 4.95 10.77
N LEU A 93 1.20 4.80 12.03
CA LEU A 93 2.08 3.72 12.47
C LEU A 93 1.43 2.35 12.28
N SER A 94 0.15 2.22 12.63
CA SER A 94 -0.60 0.97 12.49
C SER A 94 -0.77 0.57 11.01
N LEU A 95 -0.99 1.55 10.13
CA LEU A 95 -1.18 1.34 8.70
C LEU A 95 0.13 1.35 7.89
N CYS A 96 1.28 1.64 8.50
CA CYS A 96 2.58 1.74 7.82
C CYS A 96 2.90 0.49 6.98
N PHE A 97 2.73 -0.70 7.57
CA PHE A 97 2.95 -1.97 6.85
C PHE A 97 2.00 -2.16 5.66
N PHE A 98 0.78 -1.65 5.78
CA PHE A 98 -0.22 -1.72 4.72
C PHE A 98 0.09 -0.74 3.59
N ASN A 99 0.41 0.51 3.91
CA ASN A 99 0.81 1.55 2.97
C ASN A 99 2.02 1.12 2.13
N PHE A 100 3.05 0.56 2.76
CA PHE A 100 4.23 0.08 2.05
C PHE A 100 3.90 -0.97 0.99
N ARG A 101 3.01 -1.91 1.29
CA ARG A 101 2.59 -2.97 0.37
C ARG A 101 1.69 -2.45 -0.74
N LEU A 102 0.67 -1.66 -0.38
CA LEU A 102 -0.24 -1.05 -1.33
C LEU A 102 0.53 -0.22 -2.34
N SER A 103 1.51 0.55 -1.87
CA SER A 103 2.29 1.43 -2.75
C SER A 103 3.08 0.66 -3.79
N ARG A 104 3.69 -0.48 -3.42
CA ARG A 104 4.38 -1.36 -4.37
C ARG A 104 3.41 -1.98 -5.38
N LEU A 105 2.23 -2.39 -4.95
CA LEU A 105 1.19 -2.91 -5.85
C LEU A 105 0.67 -1.84 -6.81
N ILE A 106 0.30 -0.67 -6.29
CA ILE A 106 -0.17 0.46 -7.07
C ILE A 106 0.89 0.84 -8.10
N TRP A 107 2.16 0.91 -7.70
CA TRP A 107 3.26 1.21 -8.59
C TRP A 107 3.42 0.18 -9.72
N ILE A 108 3.45 -1.12 -9.39
CA ILE A 108 3.55 -2.19 -10.41
C ILE A 108 2.38 -2.13 -11.40
N TYR A 109 1.17 -1.86 -10.93
CA TYR A 109 -0.01 -1.73 -11.78
C TYR A 109 0.03 -0.45 -12.63
N PHE A 110 0.47 0.67 -12.06
CA PHE A 110 0.62 1.95 -12.75
C PHE A 110 1.64 1.84 -13.90
N MET A 111 2.81 1.29 -13.62
CA MET A 111 3.90 1.07 -14.59
C MET A 111 3.59 0.02 -15.66
N LYS A 112 2.58 -0.83 -15.47
CA LYS A 112 2.10 -1.73 -16.53
C LYS A 112 1.07 -1.05 -17.43
N ASN A 113 0.28 -0.13 -16.87
CA ASN A 113 -0.78 0.55 -17.60
C ASN A 113 -0.30 1.80 -18.36
N LEU A 114 0.95 2.20 -18.13
CA LEU A 114 1.75 3.10 -18.95
C LEU A 114 2.51 2.31 -20.01
#